data_AF-A0A936QPP2-F1
#
_entry.id   AF-A0A936QPP2-F1
#
_cell.length_a   1.000
_cell.length_b   1.000
_cell.length_c   1.000
_cell.angle_alpha   90.00
_cell.angle_beta   90.00
_cell.angle_gamma   90.00
#
_symmetry.space_group_name_H-M   'P 1'
#
loop_
_entity.id
_entity.type
_entity.pdbx_description
1 polymer ?
#
loop_
_entity_poly.entity_id
_entity_poly.type
_entity_poly.pdbx_seq_one_letter_code
_entity_poly.pdbx_strand_id
1 'polypeptide(L)'
;MSDYTIPANEAELDMPVARHYHSTAILLPDGRVLLGGGRVSNGGDVEDDTERRFSIYKPQYLLEGGRPVITDAPDEISYEDTFEITLDGIYQIDSICLMKPGAVTHGNNMDQRYIELNFTQGGSLNEYVVETPDAYKAPPGYYMLFVLKDKTLSTSGDWKIPSVAKFVKLNLPS
;
A
#
# COMPACT_ATOMS: atom_id res chain seq x y z
N MET A 1 -10.69 -35.73 -18.50
CA MET A 1 -9.42 -35.46 -17.81
C MET A 1 -9.74 -34.47 -16.72
N SER A 2 -9.27 -34.78 -15.51
CA SER A 2 -9.73 -34.36 -14.18
C SER A 2 -10.20 -32.92 -14.03
N ASP A 3 -11.42 -32.77 -13.52
CA ASP A 3 -11.90 -31.56 -12.84
C ASP A 3 -10.95 -31.26 -11.67
N TYR A 4 -10.26 -30.13 -11.76
CA TYR A 4 -9.48 -29.58 -10.66
C TYR A 4 -10.42 -28.73 -9.81
N THR A 5 -10.93 -29.31 -8.73
CA THR A 5 -11.71 -28.57 -7.72
C THR A 5 -10.74 -27.77 -6.86
N ILE A 6 -10.87 -26.44 -6.89
CA ILE A 6 -10.09 -25.54 -6.04
C ILE A 6 -10.56 -25.75 -4.57
N PRO A 7 -9.65 -25.97 -3.61
CA PRO A 7 -10.01 -26.22 -2.21
C PRO A 7 -10.60 -24.97 -1.54
N ALA A 8 -11.60 -25.20 -0.69
CA ALA A 8 -12.48 -24.21 -0.07
C ALA A 8 -11.86 -23.41 1.10
N ASN A 9 -10.58 -23.02 1.02
CA ASN A 9 -9.93 -22.20 2.05
C ASN A 9 -9.41 -20.84 1.56
N GLU A 10 -9.66 -20.47 0.31
CA GLU A 10 -9.58 -19.09 -0.10
C GLU A 10 -10.99 -18.51 0.00
N ALA A 11 -11.19 -17.52 0.86
CA ALA A 11 -12.35 -16.66 0.76
C ALA A 11 -12.28 -16.05 -0.63
N GLU A 12 -13.00 -16.68 -1.57
CA GLU A 12 -13.19 -16.18 -2.92
C GLU A 12 -13.74 -14.78 -2.73
N LEU A 13 -12.86 -13.81 -2.93
CA LEU A 13 -13.22 -12.43 -2.86
C LEU A 13 -14.09 -12.22 -4.08
N ASP A 14 -15.40 -12.38 -3.92
CA ASP A 14 -16.36 -12.15 -4.98
C ASP A 14 -16.10 -10.74 -5.49
N MET A 15 -15.40 -10.65 -6.63
CA MET A 15 -15.20 -9.42 -7.34
C MET A 15 -16.42 -9.35 -8.24
N PRO A 16 -17.46 -8.58 -7.88
CA PRO A 16 -18.77 -8.65 -8.55
C PRO A 16 -18.73 -8.14 -10.00
N VAL A 17 -17.55 -7.76 -10.48
CA VAL A 17 -17.27 -7.13 -11.76
C VAL A 17 -15.94 -7.68 -12.29
N ALA A 18 -16.00 -8.42 -13.41
CA ALA A 18 -14.81 -8.86 -14.11
C ALA A 18 -14.01 -7.66 -14.66
N ARG A 19 -12.67 -7.71 -14.53
CA ARG A 19 -11.75 -6.65 -14.98
C ARG A 19 -10.79 -7.22 -16.03
N HIS A 20 -10.91 -6.75 -17.28
CA HIS A 20 -10.07 -7.20 -18.40
C HIS A 20 -9.25 -6.05 -18.99
N TYR A 21 -9.12 -5.96 -20.32
CA TYR A 21 -8.40 -4.90 -21.01
C TYR A 21 -8.90 -3.50 -20.61
N HIS A 22 -8.00 -2.52 -20.55
CA HIS A 22 -8.27 -1.16 -20.02
C HIS A 22 -8.75 -1.08 -18.55
N SER A 23 -8.50 -2.11 -17.74
CA SER A 23 -8.70 -2.02 -16.29
C SER A 23 -7.48 -1.40 -15.58
N THR A 24 -7.71 -1.00 -14.33
CA THR A 24 -6.70 -0.44 -13.43
C THR A 24 -6.93 -0.93 -11.99
N ALA A 25 -5.83 -1.06 -11.24
CA ALA A 25 -5.81 -1.33 -9.82
C ALA A 25 -4.77 -0.41 -9.16
N ILE A 26 -5.15 0.35 -8.13
CA ILE A 26 -4.26 1.29 -7.46
C ILE A 26 -4.44 1.23 -5.94
N LEU A 27 -3.31 1.23 -5.22
CA LEU A 27 -3.28 1.31 -3.76
C LEU A 27 -3.70 2.72 -3.31
N LEU A 28 -4.60 2.77 -2.33
CA LEU A 28 -5.03 3.99 -1.68
C LEU A 28 -4.24 4.23 -0.37
N PRO A 29 -4.12 5.50 0.09
CA PRO A 29 -3.41 5.84 1.32
C PRO A 29 -3.93 5.16 2.59
N ASP A 30 -5.19 4.71 2.59
CA ASP A 30 -5.78 4.02 3.72
C ASP A 30 -5.60 2.49 3.67
N GLY A 31 -4.77 1.97 2.76
CA GLY A 31 -4.50 0.54 2.60
C GLY A 31 -5.58 -0.24 1.85
N ARG A 32 -6.58 0.44 1.27
CA ARG A 32 -7.53 -0.23 0.35
C ARG A 32 -7.01 -0.18 -1.08
N VAL A 33 -7.57 -1.00 -1.96
CA VAL A 33 -7.22 -1.01 -3.39
C VAL A 33 -8.43 -0.58 -4.21
N LEU A 34 -8.28 0.48 -4.99
CA LEU A 34 -9.29 0.90 -5.97
C LEU A 34 -9.13 0.10 -7.25
N LEU A 35 -10.23 -0.49 -7.70
CA LEU A 35 -10.36 -1.24 -8.94
C LEU A 35 -11.31 -0.46 -9.86
N GLY A 36 -10.92 -0.28 -11.12
CA GLY A 36 -11.70 0.51 -12.08
C GLY A 36 -11.45 0.11 -13.53
N GLY A 37 -12.31 0.59 -14.43
CA GLY A 37 -12.21 0.33 -15.87
C GLY A 37 -12.39 -1.14 -16.24
N GLY A 38 -12.08 -1.44 -17.50
CA GLY A 38 -12.32 -2.74 -18.10
C GLY A 38 -13.15 -2.64 -19.38
N ARG A 39 -12.90 -3.57 -20.28
CA ARG A 39 -13.71 -3.86 -21.46
C ARG A 39 -14.08 -5.33 -21.47
N VAL A 40 -15.34 -5.66 -21.71
CA VAL A 40 -15.82 -7.06 -21.72
C VAL A 40 -15.42 -7.78 -23.02
N SER A 41 -15.09 -7.04 -24.09
CA SER A 41 -14.64 -7.55 -25.37
C SER A 41 -13.14 -7.29 -25.63
N ASN A 42 -12.48 -8.26 -26.26
CA ASN A 42 -11.08 -8.16 -26.67
C ASN A 42 -10.94 -7.34 -27.97
N GLY A 43 -11.26 -6.05 -27.92
CA GLY A 43 -10.87 -5.09 -28.96
C GLY A 43 -11.80 -4.93 -30.16
N GLY A 44 -13.08 -5.29 -30.04
CA GLY A 44 -14.12 -4.92 -31.02
C GLY A 44 -14.90 -3.69 -30.56
N ASP A 45 -15.33 -2.83 -31.48
CA ASP A 45 -16.30 -1.76 -31.19
C ASP A 45 -17.69 -2.39 -31.01
N VAL A 46 -17.92 -2.99 -29.83
CA VAL A 46 -19.25 -3.42 -29.41
C VAL A 46 -19.88 -2.27 -28.64
N GLU A 47 -21.12 -1.89 -28.99
CA GLU A 47 -21.85 -0.90 -28.20
C GLU A 47 -21.96 -1.37 -26.74
N ASP A 48 -21.63 -0.47 -25.82
CA ASP A 48 -21.72 -0.65 -24.36
C ASP A 48 -20.76 -1.68 -23.71
N ASP A 49 -19.57 -1.83 -24.26
CA ASP A 49 -18.55 -2.75 -23.72
C ASP A 49 -17.70 -2.17 -22.56
N THR A 50 -17.96 -0.94 -22.12
CA THR A 50 -17.10 -0.26 -21.13
C THR A 50 -17.61 -0.44 -19.70
N GLU A 51 -16.78 -1.02 -18.83
CA GLU A 51 -17.06 -1.10 -17.41
C GLU A 51 -16.74 0.22 -16.70
N ARG A 52 -17.77 0.88 -16.18
CA ARG A 52 -17.69 2.23 -15.60
C ARG A 52 -17.77 2.25 -14.08
N ARG A 53 -18.07 1.11 -13.44
CA ARG A 53 -18.16 0.99 -11.98
C ARG A 53 -16.77 0.89 -11.37
N PHE A 54 -16.64 1.41 -10.16
CA PHE A 54 -15.46 1.26 -9.32
C PHE A 54 -15.76 0.32 -8.17
N SER A 55 -14.75 -0.45 -7.76
CA SER A 55 -14.82 -1.31 -6.58
C SER A 55 -13.66 -0.97 -5.65
N ILE A 56 -13.89 -1.03 -4.34
CA ILE A 56 -12.83 -0.89 -3.34
C ILE A 56 -12.61 -2.26 -2.70
N TYR A 57 -11.44 -2.85 -2.93
CA TYR A 57 -11.02 -4.02 -2.19
C TYR A 57 -10.48 -3.60 -0.83
N LYS A 58 -10.98 -4.24 0.23
CA LYS A 58 -10.52 -4.12 1.60
C LYS A 58 -9.73 -5.38 1.98
N PRO A 59 -8.39 -5.34 1.99
CA PRO A 59 -7.58 -6.50 2.36
C PRO A 59 -7.82 -6.94 3.80
N GLN A 60 -7.55 -8.22 4.08
CA GLN A 60 -7.80 -8.85 5.38
C GLN A 60 -7.16 -8.08 6.55
N TYR A 61 -5.94 -7.55 6.39
CA TYR A 61 -5.26 -6.79 7.43
C TYR A 61 -6.06 -5.57 7.98
N LEU A 62 -7.08 -5.07 7.27
CA LEU A 62 -7.96 -3.99 7.74
C LEU A 62 -9.09 -4.48 8.65
N LEU A 63 -9.22 -5.79 8.82
CA LEU A 63 -10.18 -6.45 9.72
C LEU A 63 -9.51 -7.00 10.98
N GLU A 64 -8.19 -6.87 11.07
CA GLU A 64 -7.35 -7.54 12.07
C GLU A 64 -7.15 -6.75 13.37
N GLY A 65 -7.77 -5.57 13.48
CA GLY A 65 -7.79 -4.76 14.71
C GLY A 65 -6.83 -3.56 14.71
N GLY A 66 -6.98 -2.70 15.72
CA GLY A 66 -6.45 -1.33 15.87
C GLY A 66 -5.24 -0.94 15.02
N ARG A 67 -5.44 -0.15 13.96
CA ARG A 67 -4.36 0.36 13.11
C ARG A 67 -3.56 1.45 13.82
N PRO A 68 -2.22 1.50 13.67
CA PRO A 68 -1.43 2.61 14.17
C PRO A 68 -1.78 3.89 13.37
N VAL A 69 -1.70 5.05 14.01
CA VAL A 69 -1.86 6.34 13.34
C VAL A 69 -0.55 7.12 13.47
N ILE A 70 -0.01 7.53 12.33
CA ILE A 70 1.12 8.47 12.30
C ILE A 70 0.55 9.86 12.63
N THR A 71 0.84 10.35 13.83
CA THR A 71 0.36 11.64 14.32
C THR A 71 1.25 12.77 13.82
N ASP A 72 2.56 12.52 13.71
CA ASP A 72 3.54 13.47 13.21
C ASP A 72 4.56 12.78 12.28
N ALA A 73 4.91 13.49 11.20
CA ALA A 73 5.93 13.13 10.22
C ALA A 73 6.22 14.38 9.37
N PRO A 74 7.44 14.58 8.86
CA PRO A 74 7.75 15.72 8.02
C PRO A 74 7.07 15.64 6.65
N ASP A 75 6.74 16.79 6.06
CA ASP A 75 6.19 16.87 4.70
C ASP A 75 7.25 16.58 3.62
N GLU A 76 8.52 16.88 3.91
CA GLU A 76 9.66 16.67 3.01
C GLU A 76 10.83 15.98 3.72
N ILE A 77 11.54 15.11 3.00
CA ILE A 77 12.74 14.40 3.46
C ILE A 77 13.85 14.49 2.41
N SER A 78 15.10 14.38 2.85
CA SER A 78 16.30 14.44 1.99
C SER A 78 17.04 13.11 2.00
N TYR A 79 17.85 12.83 0.98
CA TYR A 79 18.72 11.65 0.99
C TYR A 79 19.84 11.76 2.03
N GLU A 80 20.38 10.61 2.43
CA GLU A 80 21.52 10.51 3.36
C GLU A 80 21.27 11.17 4.73
N ASP A 81 19.99 11.28 5.09
CA ASP A 81 19.51 11.91 6.32
C ASP A 81 18.62 10.94 7.12
N THR A 82 18.21 11.38 8.32
CA THR A 82 17.16 10.74 9.10
C THR A 82 15.98 11.67 9.29
N PHE A 83 14.82 11.10 9.61
CA PHE A 83 13.65 11.88 10.01
C PHE A 83 12.90 11.19 11.16
N GLU A 84 12.15 11.97 11.91
CA GLU A 84 11.37 11.47 13.04
C GLU A 84 9.91 11.27 12.63
N ILE A 85 9.29 10.26 13.23
CA ILE A 85 7.84 10.04 13.17
C ILE A 85 7.31 9.78 14.58
N THR A 86 6.06 10.17 14.81
CA THR A 86 5.34 9.89 16.06
C THR A 86 4.07 9.10 15.76
N LEU A 87 3.80 8.11 16.61
CA LEU A 87 2.57 7.32 16.58
C LEU A 87 1.61 7.72 17.71
N ASP A 88 0.33 7.42 17.51
CA ASP A 88 -0.74 7.61 18.50
C ASP A 88 -0.68 6.66 19.70
N GLY A 89 0.24 5.70 19.68
CA GLY A 89 0.42 4.71 20.74
C GLY A 89 1.77 4.02 20.67
N ILE A 90 1.97 3.10 21.62
CA ILE A 90 3.18 2.27 21.70
C ILE A 90 2.87 0.94 21.04
N TYR A 91 3.62 0.60 20.01
CA TYR A 91 3.41 -0.60 19.21
C TYR A 91 4.72 -1.35 18.99
N GLN A 92 4.62 -2.67 18.89
CA GLN A 92 5.68 -3.46 18.28
C GLN A 92 5.60 -3.25 16.76
N ILE A 93 6.61 -2.57 16.22
CA ILE A 93 6.70 -2.25 14.79
C ILE A 93 7.51 -3.35 14.11
N ASP A 94 6.94 -3.88 13.03
CA ASP A 94 7.63 -4.83 12.17
C ASP A 94 8.40 -4.10 11.07
N SER A 95 7.80 -3.10 10.43
CA SER A 95 8.43 -2.35 9.35
C SER A 95 7.87 -0.94 9.19
N ILE A 96 8.73 -0.05 8.69
CA ILE A 96 8.37 1.28 8.20
C ILE A 96 8.76 1.29 6.72
N CYS A 97 7.87 1.79 5.85
CA CYS A 97 8.16 1.79 4.42
C CYS A 97 7.63 3.03 3.70
N LEU A 98 8.30 3.35 2.59
CA LEU A 98 7.78 4.24 1.57
C LEU A 98 7.17 3.41 0.43
N MET A 99 5.96 3.78 0.04
CA MET A 99 5.27 3.22 -1.11
C MET A 99 5.03 4.33 -2.13
N LYS A 100 5.67 4.25 -3.30
CA LYS A 100 5.43 5.25 -4.36
C LYS A 100 4.00 5.09 -4.91
N PRO A 101 3.21 6.16 -5.02
CA PRO A 101 1.91 6.10 -5.68
C PRO A 101 2.06 5.59 -7.11
N GLY A 102 1.19 4.65 -7.50
CA GLY A 102 1.22 4.06 -8.84
C GLY A 102 0.52 4.94 -9.88
N ALA A 103 0.94 4.79 -11.13
CA ALA A 103 0.20 5.25 -12.31
C ALA A 103 0.02 4.05 -13.23
N VAL A 104 -1.23 3.62 -13.43
CA VAL A 104 -1.52 2.30 -14.02
C VAL A 104 -2.36 2.43 -15.27
N THR A 105 -1.90 1.84 -16.37
CA THR A 105 -2.68 1.66 -17.59
C THR A 105 -2.22 0.40 -18.33
N HIS A 106 -3.14 -0.25 -19.04
CA HIS A 106 -2.83 -1.43 -19.86
C HIS A 106 -2.10 -2.55 -19.10
N GLY A 107 -2.38 -2.71 -17.80
CA GLY A 107 -1.68 -3.68 -16.95
C GLY A 107 -0.24 -3.31 -16.61
N ASN A 108 0.20 -2.08 -16.89
CA ASN A 108 1.54 -1.59 -16.62
C ASN A 108 1.51 -0.53 -15.52
N ASN A 109 2.39 -0.67 -14.54
CA ASN A 109 2.65 0.31 -13.48
C ASN A 109 4.15 0.37 -13.24
N MET A 110 4.80 1.43 -13.73
CA MET A 110 6.25 1.60 -13.63
C MET A 110 6.66 2.51 -12.46
N ASP A 111 5.69 3.14 -11.80
CA ASP A 111 5.94 4.02 -10.66
C ASP A 111 5.98 3.24 -9.34
N GLN A 112 4.97 2.41 -9.09
CA GLN A 112 4.78 1.79 -7.77
C GLN A 112 6.00 0.95 -7.36
N ARG A 113 6.52 1.26 -6.18
CA ARG A 113 7.63 0.55 -5.55
C ARG A 113 7.46 0.59 -4.04
N TYR A 114 7.77 -0.53 -3.40
CA TYR A 114 7.88 -0.66 -1.96
C TYR A 114 9.34 -0.50 -1.56
N ILE A 115 9.61 0.38 -0.60
CA ILE A 115 10.94 0.69 -0.10
C ILE A 115 10.88 0.58 1.41
N GLU A 116 11.43 -0.50 1.94
CA GLU A 116 11.58 -0.67 3.39
C GLU A 116 12.67 0.26 3.91
N LEU A 117 12.42 0.86 5.07
CA LEU A 117 13.32 1.80 5.72
C LEU A 117 13.83 1.21 7.02
N ASN A 118 15.13 1.42 7.28
CA ASN A 118 15.67 1.15 8.60
C ASN A 118 15.14 2.19 9.59
N PHE A 119 14.98 1.79 10.83
CA PHE A 119 14.55 2.70 11.88
C PHE A 119 15.07 2.23 13.25
N THR A 120 15.09 3.17 14.18
CA THR A 120 15.37 2.92 15.60
C THR A 120 14.31 3.59 16.45
N GLN A 121 14.17 3.16 17.70
CA GLN A 121 13.32 3.85 18.66
C GLN A 121 13.90 5.25 18.94
N GLY A 122 13.04 6.27 18.94
CA GLY A 122 13.38 7.65 19.27
C GLY A 122 13.45 7.90 20.78
N GLY A 123 13.28 9.17 21.17
CA GLY A 123 13.35 9.59 22.57
C GLY A 123 12.23 9.02 23.44
N SER A 124 11.02 8.92 22.88
CA SER A 124 9.84 8.32 23.51
C SER A 124 9.46 6.97 22.89
N LEU A 125 8.70 6.14 23.63
CA LEU A 125 8.29 4.80 23.18
C LEU A 125 7.34 4.79 21.97
N ASN A 126 6.77 5.93 21.60
CA ASN A 126 5.92 6.11 20.42
C ASN A 126 6.60 6.95 19.32
N GLU A 127 7.88 7.29 19.48
CA GLU A 127 8.68 8.05 18.52
C GLU A 127 9.71 7.14 17.86
N TYR A 128 9.96 7.33 16.57
CA TYR A 128 10.92 6.55 15.81
C TYR A 128 11.78 7.46 14.96
N VAL A 129 13.08 7.18 14.92
CA VAL A 129 14.04 7.82 14.01
C VAL A 129 14.21 6.88 12.83
N VAL A 130 13.91 7.37 11.63
CA VAL A 130 13.85 6.59 10.39
C VAL A 130 14.96 7.05 9.45
N GLU A 131 15.71 6.10 8.91
CA GLU A 131 16.75 6.37 7.91
C GLU A 131 16.12 6.54 6.53
N THR A 132 16.51 7.60 5.83
CA THR A 132 16.05 7.82 4.45
C THR A 132 16.67 6.81 3.50
N PRO A 133 15.97 6.41 2.42
CA PRO A 133 16.49 5.41 1.49
C PRO A 133 17.61 5.99 0.64
N ASP A 134 18.43 5.13 0.02
CA ASP A 134 19.39 5.58 -0.98
C ASP A 134 18.72 5.99 -2.31
N ALA A 135 19.37 6.90 -3.04
CA ALA A 135 18.88 7.44 -4.31
C ALA A 135 18.80 6.40 -5.45
N TYR A 136 19.49 5.28 -5.33
CA TYR A 136 19.43 4.20 -6.33
C TYR A 136 18.13 3.37 -6.18
N LYS A 137 17.65 3.18 -4.95
CA LYS A 137 16.38 2.49 -4.66
C LYS A 137 15.16 3.39 -4.85
N ALA A 138 15.26 4.62 -4.36
CA ALA A 138 14.14 5.55 -4.27
C ALA A 138 14.36 6.78 -5.16
N PRO A 139 13.71 6.89 -6.34
CA PRO A 139 13.70 8.12 -7.12
C PRO A 139 13.00 9.26 -6.37
N PRO A 140 13.34 10.53 -6.62
CA PRO A 140 12.67 11.67 -5.99
C PRO A 140 11.16 11.72 -6.27
N GLY A 141 10.44 12.43 -5.41
CA GLY A 141 9.00 12.70 -5.53
C GLY A 141 8.18 12.23 -4.34
N TYR A 142 6.86 12.14 -4.53
CA TYR A 142 5.94 11.78 -3.46
C TYR A 142 5.91 10.28 -3.17
N TYR A 143 5.81 9.96 -1.89
CA TYR A 143 5.64 8.62 -1.34
C TYR A 143 4.54 8.61 -0.28
N MET A 144 3.86 7.48 -0.17
CA MET A 144 3.04 7.14 0.98
C MET A 144 3.93 6.46 2.03
N LEU A 145 4.11 7.10 3.18
CA LEU A 145 4.78 6.55 4.35
C LEU A 145 3.79 5.71 5.15
N PHE A 146 4.10 4.42 5.31
CA PHE A 146 3.33 3.50 6.14
C PHE A 146 4.17 2.96 7.30
N VAL A 147 3.49 2.71 8.41
CA VAL A 147 4.02 1.91 9.52
C VAL A 147 3.21 0.63 9.62
N LEU A 148 3.90 -0.51 9.67
CA LEU A 148 3.30 -1.83 9.79
C LEU A 148 3.56 -2.37 11.21
N LYS A 149 2.49 -2.58 11.97
CA LYS A 149 2.59 -3.29 13.24
C LYS A 149 2.91 -4.75 13.00
N ASP A 150 3.63 -5.33 13.96
CA ASP A 150 3.89 -6.76 14.02
C ASP A 150 2.60 -7.58 13.97
N LYS A 151 2.64 -8.69 13.23
CA LYS A 151 1.50 -9.58 13.04
C LYS A 151 0.99 -10.20 14.34
N THR A 152 1.84 -10.34 15.36
CA THR A 152 1.44 -10.83 16.69
C THR A 152 0.43 -9.92 17.38
N LEU A 153 0.31 -8.66 16.93
CA LEU A 153 -0.68 -7.70 17.39
C LEU A 153 -1.98 -7.70 16.55
N SER A 154 -2.10 -8.60 15.57
CA SER A 154 -3.36 -8.84 14.83
C SER A 154 -4.26 -9.81 15.56
N THR A 155 -5.56 -9.73 15.28
CA THR A 155 -6.58 -10.60 15.88
C THR A 155 -6.34 -12.06 15.52
N SER A 156 -5.94 -12.36 14.29
CA SER A 156 -5.61 -13.71 13.86
C SER A 156 -4.17 -14.13 14.21
N GLY A 157 -3.25 -13.17 14.34
CA GLY A 157 -1.80 -13.40 14.49
C GLY A 157 -1.03 -13.50 13.17
N ASP A 158 -1.71 -13.40 12.02
CA ASP A 158 -1.12 -13.71 10.71
C ASP A 158 -0.76 -12.48 9.87
N TRP A 159 -1.32 -11.32 10.21
CA TRP A 159 -1.28 -10.14 9.33
C TRP A 159 -0.57 -8.96 9.96
N LYS A 160 0.38 -8.38 9.22
CA LYS A 160 0.92 -7.04 9.54
C LYS A 160 -0.17 -6.00 9.29
N ILE A 161 -0.39 -5.11 10.26
CA ILE A 161 -1.47 -4.12 10.20
C ILE A 161 -0.87 -2.74 9.83
N PRO A 162 -1.18 -2.18 8.64
CA PRO A 162 -0.64 -0.90 8.22
C PRO A 162 -1.38 0.28 8.85
N SER A 163 -0.66 1.39 9.07
CA SER A 163 -1.24 2.70 9.35
C SER A 163 -2.06 3.22 8.18
N VAL A 164 -2.82 4.30 8.38
CA VAL A 164 -3.13 5.21 7.26
C VAL A 164 -1.82 5.91 6.89
N ALA A 165 -1.53 6.01 5.59
CA ALA A 165 -0.31 6.65 5.15
C ALA A 165 -0.31 8.16 5.39
N LYS A 166 0.89 8.69 5.66
CA LYS A 166 1.20 10.10 5.48
C LYS A 166 1.92 10.28 4.16
N PHE A 167 1.62 11.34 3.41
CA PHE A 167 2.41 11.66 2.24
C PHE A 167 3.68 12.38 2.67
N VAL A 168 4.81 11.96 2.10
CA VAL A 168 6.10 12.63 2.26
C VAL A 168 6.71 12.83 0.87
N LYS A 169 7.42 13.94 0.68
CA LYS A 169 8.16 14.22 -0.56
C LYS A 169 9.64 13.96 -0.33
N LEU A 170 10.19 13.01 -1.07
CA LEU A 170 11.63 12.80 -1.15
C LEU A 170 12.21 13.81 -2.15
N ASN A 171 13.04 14.72 -1.65
CA ASN A 171 13.66 15.77 -2.44
C ASN A 171 14.68 15.20 -3.45
N LEU A 172 15.19 16.06 -4.34
CA LEU A 172 16.29 15.66 -5.23
C LEU A 172 17.56 15.39 -4.40
N PRO A 173 18.43 14.45 -4.82
CA PRO A 173 19.75 14.34 -4.23
C PRO A 173 20.51 15.65 -4.38
N SER A 174 21.19 16.06 -3.32
CA SER A 174 22.11 17.22 -3.33
C SER A 174 23.37 16.94 -4.12
#